data_AF-A0A4Q3SDZ5-F1
#
_entry.id   AF-A0A4Q3SDZ5-F1
#
_cell.length_a   1.000
_cell.length_b   1.000
_cell.length_c   1.000
_cell.angle_alpha   90.00
_cell.angle_beta   90.00
_cell.angle_gamma   90.00
#
_symmetry.space_group_name_H-M   'P 1'
#
loop_
_entity.id
_entity.type
_entity.pdbx_description
1 polymer ?
#
loop_
_entity_poly.entity_id
_entity_poly.type
_entity_poly.pdbx_seq_one_letter_code
_entity_poly.pdbx_strand_id
1 'polypeptide(L)'
;MKSFNVPTTYRSPLISAVKNKRKQQDKLKKDLSPTLLDLGDLQIYLARHFGFCYGVENAIEISFRTIEENEGKRIFLLSEMIHNPQVNSDLLAKGVRFLQDTSGKQLISFSELVPEDIVLIPAFGTTLAIEKQLRESGIQIEKYNTTCPFVEKVWNRSEQIAGKGYSIVIHGKPKHEETRATFSHASAGAPSVVVNDMKEAIRLARYITGALPSEDFYKEFEGRYSDGFDVTRDLQRVGVVNQTTQLATDTQAIADFLRQTMKEHYQLDESAVSERFADNRDTLCYATNDNQSAV
;
A
#
# COMPACT_ATOMS: atom_id res chain seq x y z
N MET A 1 9.91 5.39 20.74
CA MET A 1 8.79 4.98 19.88
C MET A 1 7.72 6.03 20.01
N LYS A 2 7.19 6.56 18.91
CA LYS A 2 6.11 7.57 18.91
C LYS A 2 4.91 7.01 19.69
N SER A 3 4.28 7.86 20.49
CA SER A 3 2.99 7.56 21.12
C SER A 3 1.91 8.27 20.30
N PHE A 4 0.79 7.59 20.09
CA PHE A 4 -0.33 8.11 19.31
C PHE A 4 -1.54 8.34 20.22
N ASN A 5 -2.21 9.46 20.04
CA ASN A 5 -3.49 9.74 20.66
C ASN A 5 -4.64 9.10 19.85
N VAL A 6 -4.78 7.78 20.01
CA VAL A 6 -5.87 6.99 19.42
C VAL A 6 -6.99 6.83 20.46
N PRO A 7 -8.28 6.97 20.08
CA PRO A 7 -9.41 6.82 20.99
C PRO A 7 -9.30 5.59 21.89
N THR A 8 -9.53 5.78 23.19
CA THR A 8 -9.38 4.73 24.20
C THR A 8 -10.35 3.57 24.00
N THR A 9 -11.48 3.81 23.34
CA THR A 9 -12.46 2.78 22.94
C THR A 9 -11.88 1.70 22.03
N TYR A 10 -10.81 1.99 21.28
CA TYR A 10 -10.11 1.00 20.46
C TYR A 10 -9.07 0.18 21.25
N ARG A 11 -8.85 0.50 22.53
CA ARG A 11 -7.86 -0.17 23.38
C ARG A 11 -8.54 -1.08 24.39
N SER A 12 -8.18 -2.36 24.38
CA SER A 12 -8.55 -3.29 25.45
C SER A 12 -7.54 -3.22 26.61
N PRO A 13 -7.98 -3.08 27.87
CA PRO A 13 -7.08 -3.13 29.04
C PRO A 13 -6.32 -4.46 29.13
N LEU A 14 -6.98 -5.58 28.85
CA LEU A 14 -6.37 -6.92 28.86
C LEU A 14 -5.27 -7.02 27.80
N ILE A 15 -5.58 -6.65 26.55
CA ILE A 15 -4.61 -6.69 25.45
C ILE A 15 -3.44 -5.75 25.73
N SER A 16 -3.70 -4.57 26.31
CA SER A 16 -2.66 -3.61 26.69
C SER A 16 -1.74 -4.20 27.76
N ALA A 17 -2.29 -4.84 28.79
CA ALA A 17 -1.52 -5.51 29.84
C ALA A 17 -0.64 -6.64 29.26
N VAL A 18 -1.20 -7.48 28.38
CA VAL A 18 -0.47 -8.55 27.69
C VAL A 18 0.68 -7.98 26.86
N LYS A 19 0.41 -6.99 25.99
CA LYS A 19 1.44 -6.34 25.15
C LYS A 19 2.52 -5.67 25.98
N ASN A 20 2.17 -5.04 27.10
CA ASN A 20 3.14 -4.39 28.00
C ASN A 20 4.06 -5.41 28.68
N LYS A 21 3.50 -6.51 29.23
CA LYS A 21 4.29 -7.60 29.82
C LYS A 21 5.24 -8.21 28.79
N ARG A 22 4.73 -8.51 27.60
CA ARG A 22 5.48 -9.06 26.48
C ARG A 22 6.60 -8.13 25.99
N LYS A 23 6.40 -6.81 26.03
CA LYS A 23 7.42 -5.79 25.70
C LYS A 23 8.50 -5.64 26.78
N GLN A 24 8.16 -5.81 28.06
CA GLN A 24 9.13 -5.79 29.16
C GLN A 24 10.07 -6.99 29.09
N GLN A 25 9.56 -8.16 28.72
CA GLN A 25 10.33 -9.39 28.56
C GLN A 25 11.21 -9.40 27.30
N ASP A 26 10.71 -8.82 26.21
CA ASP A 26 11.42 -8.74 24.94
C ASP A 26 11.12 -7.39 24.28
N LYS A 27 12.00 -6.41 24.52
CA LYS A 27 11.86 -5.03 24.06
C LYS A 27 12.00 -4.89 22.54
N LEU A 28 12.78 -5.76 21.92
CA LEU A 28 13.08 -5.73 20.48
C LEU A 28 12.08 -6.55 19.65
N LYS A 29 11.13 -7.24 20.29
CA LYS A 29 10.13 -8.06 19.60
C LYS A 29 10.74 -9.16 18.74
N LYS A 30 11.84 -9.76 19.19
CA LYS A 30 12.50 -10.89 18.50
C LYS A 30 11.75 -12.20 18.70
N ASP A 31 11.09 -12.38 19.84
CA ASP A 31 10.29 -13.55 20.12
C ASP A 31 8.89 -13.39 19.49
N LEU A 32 8.68 -14.06 18.36
CA LEU A 32 7.43 -14.03 17.59
C LEU A 32 6.38 -15.02 18.11
N SER A 33 6.70 -15.83 19.12
CA SER A 33 5.76 -16.81 19.64
C SER A 33 4.48 -16.15 20.20
N PRO A 34 3.32 -16.79 20.01
CA PRO A 34 2.08 -16.30 20.58
C PRO A 34 2.13 -16.35 22.11
N THR A 35 1.38 -15.46 22.75
CA THR A 35 1.15 -15.50 24.19
C THR A 35 0.02 -16.49 24.48
N LEU A 36 0.31 -17.53 25.24
CA LEU A 36 -0.71 -18.43 25.78
C LEU A 36 -1.36 -17.80 27.02
N LEU A 37 -2.68 -17.66 26.99
CA LEU A 37 -3.53 -17.47 28.15
C LEU A 37 -4.20 -18.81 28.45
N ASP A 38 -3.69 -19.50 29.46
CA ASP A 38 -4.19 -20.81 29.89
C ASP A 38 -5.27 -20.61 30.97
N LEU A 39 -6.48 -21.04 30.66
CA LEU A 39 -7.67 -20.99 31.52
C LEU A 39 -8.15 -22.40 31.89
N GLY A 40 -7.28 -23.42 31.80
CA GLY A 40 -7.61 -24.82 32.02
C GLY A 40 -8.13 -25.47 30.74
N ASP A 41 -9.42 -25.84 30.71
CA ASP A 41 -10.04 -26.48 29.54
C ASP A 41 -10.10 -25.56 28.30
N LEU A 42 -9.79 -24.26 28.46
CA LEU A 42 -9.70 -23.29 27.39
C LEU A 42 -8.29 -22.68 27.33
N GLN A 43 -7.68 -22.76 26.15
CA GLN A 43 -6.40 -22.13 25.85
C GLN A 43 -6.59 -21.08 24.76
N ILE A 44 -6.15 -19.85 25.03
CA ILE A 44 -6.22 -18.73 24.08
C ILE A 44 -4.80 -18.34 23.68
N TYR A 45 -4.51 -18.42 22.39
CA TYR A 45 -3.24 -17.98 21.82
C TYR A 45 -3.39 -16.60 21.19
N LEU A 46 -2.69 -15.61 21.73
CA LEU A 46 -2.63 -14.26 21.18
C LEU A 46 -1.33 -14.11 20.39
N ALA A 47 -1.42 -13.90 19.08
CA ALA A 47 -0.26 -13.64 18.21
C ALA A 47 0.67 -12.56 18.81
N ARG A 48 1.98 -12.63 18.55
CA ARG A 48 2.92 -11.60 19.03
C ARG A 48 2.61 -10.22 18.43
N HIS A 49 2.25 -10.19 17.15
CA HIS A 49 1.93 -8.99 16.40
C HIS A 49 0.47 -9.06 15.92
N PHE A 50 -0.32 -8.05 16.28
CA PHE A 50 -1.73 -7.90 15.89
C PHE A 50 -2.25 -6.50 16.23
N GLY A 51 -3.33 -6.11 15.57
CA GLY A 51 -3.99 -4.81 15.76
C GLY A 51 -3.38 -3.70 14.89
N PHE A 52 -3.56 -2.45 15.30
CA PHE A 52 -3.12 -1.29 14.52
C PHE A 52 -1.59 -1.22 14.38
N CYS A 53 -1.14 -0.99 13.16
CA CYS A 53 0.24 -0.66 12.86
C CYS A 53 0.48 0.86 12.98
N TYR A 54 1.74 1.28 12.88
CA TYR A 54 2.11 2.71 12.94
C TYR A 54 1.30 3.57 11.95
N GLY A 55 1.16 3.12 10.70
CA GLY A 55 0.44 3.87 9.66
C GLY A 55 -1.03 4.08 10.01
N VAL A 56 -1.68 3.05 10.55
CA VAL A 56 -3.08 3.10 10.98
C VAL A 56 -3.25 4.01 12.20
N GLU A 57 -2.41 3.85 13.24
CA GLU A 57 -2.48 4.73 14.43
C GLU A 57 -2.25 6.21 14.05
N ASN A 58 -1.32 6.48 13.12
CA ASN A 58 -1.04 7.82 12.61
C ASN A 58 -2.23 8.41 11.85
N ALA A 59 -2.86 7.63 10.97
CA ALA A 59 -4.02 8.09 10.20
C ALA A 59 -5.23 8.37 11.10
N ILE A 60 -5.48 7.52 12.11
CA ILE A 60 -6.53 7.73 13.11
C ILE A 60 -6.25 9.02 13.89
N GLU A 61 -5.05 9.18 14.46
CA GLU A 61 -4.70 10.37 15.24
C GLU A 61 -4.87 11.67 14.42
N ILE A 62 -4.36 11.71 13.18
CA ILE A 62 -4.47 12.89 12.32
C ILE A 62 -5.94 13.19 12.00
N SER A 63 -6.74 12.17 11.68
CA SER A 63 -8.15 12.37 11.29
C SER A 63 -9.00 12.87 12.46
N PHE A 64 -8.88 12.26 13.63
CA PHE A 64 -9.63 12.70 14.81
C PHE A 64 -9.18 14.09 15.27
N ARG A 65 -7.87 14.38 15.27
CA ARG A 65 -7.36 15.72 15.56
C ARG A 65 -7.86 16.75 14.55
N THR A 66 -7.92 16.40 13.26
CA THR A 66 -8.43 17.29 12.21
C THR A 66 -9.89 17.68 12.48
N ILE A 67 -10.70 16.74 12.94
CA ILE A 67 -12.10 17.00 13.33
C ILE A 67 -12.16 17.96 14.53
N GLU A 68 -11.38 17.70 15.58
CA GLU A 68 -11.35 18.51 16.80
C GLU A 68 -10.82 19.94 16.53
N GLU A 69 -9.81 20.11 15.68
CA GLU A 69 -9.22 21.41 15.38
C GLU A 69 -10.04 22.25 14.38
N ASN A 70 -11.05 21.66 13.74
CA ASN A 70 -11.83 22.31 12.68
C ASN A 70 -13.34 22.19 12.90
N GLU A 71 -13.78 22.32 14.15
CA GLU A 71 -15.20 22.34 14.52
C GLU A 71 -16.00 23.31 13.64
N GLY A 72 -17.16 22.86 13.17
CA GLY A 72 -18.06 23.63 12.30
C GLY A 72 -17.69 23.64 10.82
N LYS A 73 -16.53 23.12 10.41
CA LYS A 73 -16.18 22.97 8.98
C LYS A 73 -16.75 21.69 8.38
N ARG A 74 -16.94 21.70 7.06
CA ARG A 74 -17.22 20.49 6.28
C ARG A 74 -15.92 19.69 6.13
N ILE A 75 -15.93 18.47 6.65
CA ILE A 75 -14.79 17.56 6.58
C ILE A 75 -15.19 16.35 5.75
N PHE A 76 -14.37 16.05 4.77
CA PHE A 76 -14.50 14.92 3.90
C PHE A 76 -13.29 14.00 4.03
N LEU A 77 -13.52 12.71 3.82
CA LEU A 77 -12.47 11.75 3.55
C LEU A 77 -12.63 11.33 2.09
N LEU A 78 -11.52 11.24 1.36
CA LEU A 78 -11.60 10.90 -0.06
C LEU A 78 -12.29 9.53 -0.27
N SER A 79 -12.03 8.57 0.60
CA SER A 79 -12.62 7.23 0.61
C SER A 79 -12.72 6.75 2.08
N GLU A 80 -12.73 5.45 2.35
CA GLU A 80 -12.49 4.94 3.69
C GLU A 80 -11.09 5.34 4.19
N MET A 81 -10.95 5.71 5.47
CA MET A 81 -9.64 6.09 6.03
C MET A 81 -8.67 4.90 6.01
N ILE A 82 -9.23 3.76 6.44
CA ILE A 82 -8.66 2.43 6.53
C ILE A 82 -9.81 1.45 6.30
N HIS A 83 -9.52 0.21 5.92
CA HIS A 83 -10.54 -0.83 5.78
C HIS A 83 -10.96 -1.42 7.14
N ASN A 84 -11.53 -0.57 7.99
CA ASN A 84 -12.10 -0.94 9.29
C ASN A 84 -13.49 -0.28 9.45
N PRO A 85 -14.58 -1.06 9.35
CA PRO A 85 -15.94 -0.52 9.40
C PRO A 85 -16.27 0.24 10.68
N GLN A 86 -15.74 -0.19 11.83
CA GLN A 86 -16.00 0.47 13.11
C GLN A 86 -15.37 1.86 13.14
N VAL A 87 -14.10 1.99 12.75
CA VAL A 87 -13.41 3.28 12.71
C VAL A 87 -14.07 4.23 11.70
N ASN A 88 -14.43 3.72 10.52
CA ASN A 88 -15.15 4.51 9.51
C ASN A 88 -16.53 4.96 10.02
N SER A 89 -17.27 4.10 10.72
CA SER A 89 -18.55 4.46 11.35
C SER A 89 -18.40 5.55 12.40
N ASP A 90 -17.33 5.50 13.21
CA ASP A 90 -17.07 6.52 14.23
C ASP A 90 -16.73 7.89 13.60
N LEU A 91 -16.01 7.91 12.47
CA LEU A 91 -15.75 9.13 11.70
C LEU A 91 -17.03 9.71 11.08
N LEU A 92 -17.90 8.86 10.51
CA LEU A 92 -19.20 9.27 10.00
C LEU A 92 -20.10 9.83 11.11
N ALA A 93 -20.12 9.20 12.28
CA ALA A 93 -20.87 9.67 13.45
C ALA A 93 -20.36 11.04 13.96
N LYS A 94 -19.11 11.40 13.65
CA LYS A 94 -18.52 12.72 13.93
C LYS A 94 -18.74 13.74 12.80
N GLY A 95 -19.50 13.40 11.77
CA GLY A 95 -19.89 14.32 10.69
C GLY A 95 -18.96 14.32 9.48
N VAL A 96 -17.95 13.44 9.43
CA VAL A 96 -17.15 13.24 8.21
C VAL A 96 -18.01 12.61 7.12
N ARG A 97 -17.79 12.97 5.86
CA ARG A 97 -18.45 12.34 4.70
C ARG A 97 -17.42 11.77 3.72
N PHE A 98 -17.74 10.67 3.05
CA PHE A 98 -16.87 10.09 2.03
C PHE A 98 -17.17 10.67 0.66
N LEU A 99 -16.13 11.06 -0.09
CA LEU A 99 -16.26 11.55 -1.45
C LEU A 99 -16.40 10.41 -2.47
N GLN A 100 -15.78 9.26 -2.18
CA GLN A 100 -15.79 8.08 -3.02
C GLN A 100 -15.97 6.80 -2.19
N ASP A 101 -16.37 5.71 -2.84
CA ASP A 101 -16.23 4.37 -2.27
C ASP A 101 -14.85 3.78 -2.58
N THR A 102 -14.57 2.59 -2.03
CA THR A 102 -13.27 1.90 -2.19
C THR A 102 -12.98 1.47 -3.63
N SER A 103 -13.96 1.51 -4.53
CA SER A 103 -13.76 1.26 -5.96
C SER A 103 -13.40 2.53 -6.74
N GLY A 104 -13.45 3.70 -6.10
CA GLY A 104 -13.23 5.01 -6.70
C GLY A 104 -14.48 5.64 -7.32
N LYS A 105 -15.67 5.05 -7.10
CA LYS A 105 -16.92 5.66 -7.55
C LYS A 105 -17.22 6.86 -6.65
N GLN A 106 -17.42 8.04 -7.25
CA GLN A 106 -17.81 9.23 -6.52
C GLN A 106 -19.20 9.06 -5.88
N LEU A 107 -19.26 9.31 -4.59
CA LEU A 107 -20.49 9.41 -3.78
C LEU A 107 -20.95 10.86 -3.70
N ILE A 108 -20.01 11.80 -3.72
CA ILE A 108 -20.22 13.25 -3.76
C ILE A 108 -19.34 13.80 -4.87
N SER A 109 -19.90 14.67 -5.72
CA SER A 109 -19.12 15.24 -6.82
C SER A 109 -18.02 16.14 -6.28
N PHE A 110 -16.81 16.07 -6.84
CA PHE A 110 -15.72 16.97 -6.46
C PHE A 110 -16.05 18.44 -6.77
N SER A 111 -16.98 18.71 -7.69
CA SER A 111 -17.48 20.07 -7.97
C SER A 111 -18.31 20.69 -6.86
N GLU A 112 -18.75 19.90 -5.86
CA GLU A 112 -19.46 20.40 -4.68
C GLU A 112 -18.51 20.88 -3.58
N LEU A 113 -17.20 20.66 -3.76
CA LEU A 113 -16.17 21.12 -2.85
C LEU A 113 -15.94 22.62 -3.04
N VAL A 114 -15.68 23.30 -1.92
CA VAL A 114 -15.25 24.70 -1.89
C VAL A 114 -13.90 24.81 -1.18
N PRO A 115 -13.08 25.85 -1.42
CA PRO A 115 -11.72 25.96 -0.86
C PRO A 115 -11.63 25.86 0.68
N GLU A 116 -12.71 26.19 1.38
CA GLU A 116 -12.80 26.12 2.84
C GLU A 116 -13.04 24.69 3.37
N ASP A 117 -13.44 23.76 2.50
CA ASP A 117 -13.65 22.35 2.84
C ASP A 117 -12.31 21.68 3.16
N ILE A 118 -12.37 20.69 4.06
CA ILE A 118 -11.23 19.86 4.40
C ILE A 118 -11.39 18.50 3.75
N VAL A 119 -10.37 18.04 3.04
CA VAL A 119 -10.34 16.69 2.47
C VAL A 119 -9.14 15.93 3.05
N LEU A 120 -9.43 14.89 3.81
CA LEU A 120 -8.44 13.94 4.33
C LEU A 120 -8.13 12.89 3.24
N ILE A 121 -6.84 12.74 2.92
CA ILE A 121 -6.35 11.65 2.05
C ILE A 121 -6.15 10.40 2.92
N PRO A 122 -6.67 9.22 2.54
CA PRO A 122 -6.61 8.00 3.34
C PRO A 122 -5.19 7.45 3.49
N ALA A 123 -5.01 6.48 4.39
CA ALA A 123 -3.71 5.88 4.67
C ALA A 123 -3.07 5.18 3.45
N PHE A 124 -3.89 4.80 2.47
CA PHE A 124 -3.48 4.17 1.22
C PHE A 124 -2.98 5.16 0.16
N GLY A 125 -3.14 6.47 0.41
CA GLY A 125 -2.84 7.52 -0.55
C GLY A 125 -3.92 7.71 -1.61
N THR A 126 -3.59 8.47 -2.66
CA THR A 126 -4.46 8.67 -3.80
C THR A 126 -3.64 8.85 -5.09
N THR A 127 -4.33 8.83 -6.23
CA THR A 127 -3.74 9.05 -7.56
C THR A 127 -3.38 10.51 -7.77
N LEU A 128 -2.33 10.77 -8.55
CA LEU A 128 -1.90 12.14 -8.93
C LEU A 128 -3.01 12.94 -9.63
N ALA A 129 -3.86 12.28 -10.41
CA ALA A 129 -5.00 12.91 -11.08
C ALA A 129 -6.02 13.48 -10.07
N ILE A 130 -6.37 12.69 -9.04
CA ILE A 130 -7.28 13.15 -7.98
C ILE A 130 -6.62 14.25 -7.16
N GLU A 131 -5.34 14.14 -6.81
CA GLU A 131 -4.65 15.21 -6.08
C GLU A 131 -4.70 16.53 -6.86
N LYS A 132 -4.44 16.47 -8.18
CA LYS A 132 -4.52 17.63 -9.07
C LYS A 132 -5.92 18.24 -9.07
N GLN A 133 -6.97 17.42 -9.24
CA GLN A 133 -8.37 17.89 -9.21
C GLN A 133 -8.74 18.58 -7.90
N LEU A 134 -8.29 18.05 -6.76
CA LEU A 134 -8.54 18.65 -5.45
C LEU A 134 -7.81 19.99 -5.30
N ARG A 135 -6.53 20.04 -5.69
CA ARG A 135 -5.73 21.29 -5.68
C ARG A 135 -6.32 22.37 -6.60
N GLU A 136 -6.77 21.98 -7.79
CA GLU A 136 -7.43 22.89 -8.74
C GLU A 136 -8.76 23.46 -8.19
N SER A 137 -9.39 22.73 -7.27
CA SER A 137 -10.60 23.18 -6.54
C SER A 137 -10.28 24.02 -5.29
N GLY A 138 -9.00 24.36 -5.07
CA GLY A 138 -8.52 25.15 -3.94
C GLY A 138 -8.35 24.38 -2.62
N ILE A 139 -8.47 23.05 -2.64
CA ILE A 139 -8.35 22.22 -1.43
C ILE A 139 -6.87 22.03 -1.04
N GLN A 140 -6.57 22.27 0.24
CA GLN A 140 -5.23 22.11 0.82
C GLN A 140 -5.00 20.67 1.32
N ILE A 141 -4.69 19.75 0.42
CA ILE A 141 -4.57 18.32 0.76
C ILE A 141 -3.33 17.99 1.59
N GLU A 142 -2.24 18.73 1.45
CA GLU A 142 -0.95 18.43 2.10
C GLU A 142 -1.04 18.48 3.63
N LYS A 143 -1.88 19.38 4.16
CA LYS A 143 -2.10 19.53 5.60
C LYS A 143 -2.84 18.34 6.22
N TYR A 144 -3.65 17.64 5.43
CA TYR A 144 -4.56 16.59 5.87
C TYR A 144 -4.28 15.24 5.16
N ASN A 145 -3.06 15.06 4.67
CA ASN A 145 -2.66 13.82 4.04
C ASN A 145 -2.27 12.78 5.12
N THR A 146 -3.01 11.68 5.18
CA THR A 146 -2.73 10.59 6.15
C THR A 146 -2.00 9.40 5.54
N THR A 147 -1.53 9.52 4.29
CA THR A 147 -0.81 8.45 3.57
C THR A 147 0.27 7.86 4.46
N CYS A 148 0.27 6.52 4.56
CA CYS A 148 1.22 5.80 5.38
C CYS A 148 2.64 6.03 4.83
N PRO A 149 3.64 6.38 5.66
CA PRO A 149 5.02 6.54 5.20
C PRO A 149 5.62 5.28 4.54
N PHE A 150 5.07 4.10 4.84
CA PHE A 150 5.48 2.86 4.17
C PHE A 150 4.91 2.75 2.75
N VAL A 151 3.75 3.35 2.46
CA VAL A 151 3.22 3.47 1.10
C VAL A 151 4.06 4.50 0.32
N GLU A 152 4.35 5.66 0.91
CA GLU A 152 5.25 6.65 0.30
C GLU A 152 6.64 6.08 0.02
N LYS A 153 7.15 5.20 0.90
CA LYS A 153 8.42 4.49 0.66
C LYS A 153 8.39 3.65 -0.61
N VAL A 154 7.26 3.00 -0.93
CA VAL A 154 7.09 2.27 -2.19
C VAL A 154 7.17 3.23 -3.38
N TRP A 155 6.50 4.38 -3.30
CA TRP A 155 6.52 5.39 -4.37
C TRP A 155 7.93 5.97 -4.59
N ASN A 156 8.60 6.35 -3.50
CA ASN A 156 9.99 6.84 -3.54
C ASN A 156 10.93 5.78 -4.13
N ARG A 157 10.72 4.49 -3.80
CA ARG A 157 11.53 3.42 -4.39
C ARG A 157 11.23 3.23 -5.86
N SER A 158 9.97 3.33 -6.26
CA SER A 158 9.55 3.30 -7.67
C SER A 158 10.23 4.41 -8.46
N GLU A 159 10.27 5.64 -7.93
CA GLU A 159 10.95 6.78 -8.55
C GLU A 159 12.47 6.55 -8.69
N GLN A 160 13.12 5.99 -7.67
CA GLN A 160 14.55 5.65 -7.74
C GLN A 160 14.86 4.58 -8.80
N ILE A 161 13.95 3.62 -8.97
CA ILE A 161 14.07 2.57 -10.00
C ILE A 161 13.86 3.19 -11.39
N ALA A 162 12.83 4.02 -11.54
CA ALA A 162 12.52 4.77 -12.76
C ALA A 162 13.71 5.65 -13.19
N GLY A 163 14.33 6.38 -12.26
CA GLY A 163 15.50 7.22 -12.52
C GLY A 163 16.74 6.48 -13.03
N LYS A 164 16.75 5.14 -12.95
CA LYS A 164 17.80 4.28 -13.52
C LYS A 164 17.38 3.62 -14.85
N GLY A 165 16.22 3.99 -15.40
CA GLY A 165 15.71 3.51 -16.68
C GLY A 165 15.09 2.12 -16.66
N TYR A 166 14.59 1.66 -15.51
CA TYR A 166 13.76 0.46 -15.42
C TYR A 166 12.28 0.82 -15.47
N SER A 167 11.50 -0.04 -16.09
CA SER A 167 10.05 -0.08 -15.94
C SER A 167 9.65 -0.71 -14.61
N ILE A 168 8.44 -0.43 -14.15
CA ILE A 168 7.96 -0.84 -12.83
C ILE A 168 6.91 -1.94 -12.97
N VAL A 169 7.18 -3.10 -12.38
CA VAL A 169 6.19 -4.15 -12.18
C VAL A 169 5.63 -4.00 -10.77
N ILE A 170 4.32 -3.82 -10.63
CA ILE A 170 3.67 -3.60 -9.34
C ILE A 170 2.93 -4.88 -8.94
N HIS A 171 3.40 -5.56 -7.90
CA HIS A 171 2.68 -6.66 -7.29
C HIS A 171 1.57 -6.12 -6.38
N GLY A 172 0.32 -6.23 -6.80
CA GLY A 172 -0.82 -5.61 -6.10
C GLY A 172 -2.15 -6.02 -6.68
N LYS A 173 -3.22 -5.92 -5.89
CA LYS A 173 -4.58 -6.18 -6.37
C LYS A 173 -5.00 -5.02 -7.28
N PRO A 174 -5.26 -5.21 -8.59
CA PRO A 174 -5.44 -4.09 -9.52
C PRO A 174 -6.54 -3.07 -9.14
N LYS A 175 -7.59 -3.54 -8.46
CA LYS A 175 -8.72 -2.70 -8.04
C LYS A 175 -8.53 -2.04 -6.67
N HIS A 176 -7.49 -2.41 -5.92
CA HIS A 176 -7.24 -1.86 -4.58
C HIS A 176 -6.73 -0.42 -4.67
N GLU A 177 -7.18 0.44 -3.76
CA GLU A 177 -6.90 1.88 -3.77
C GLU A 177 -5.39 2.17 -3.72
N GLU A 178 -4.67 1.47 -2.82
CA GLU A 178 -3.21 1.58 -2.73
C GLU A 178 -2.49 1.17 -4.02
N THR A 179 -2.98 0.15 -4.74
CA THR A 179 -2.39 -0.29 -6.01
C THR A 179 -2.66 0.73 -7.11
N ARG A 180 -3.87 1.31 -7.17
CA ARG A 180 -4.20 2.39 -8.09
C ARG A 180 -3.36 3.64 -7.83
N ALA A 181 -3.18 4.01 -6.57
CA ALA A 181 -2.31 5.13 -6.18
C ALA A 181 -0.85 4.84 -6.57
N THR A 182 -0.30 3.69 -6.16
CA THR A 182 1.07 3.27 -6.51
C THR A 182 1.29 3.23 -8.03
N PHE A 183 0.35 2.70 -8.79
CA PHE A 183 0.40 2.69 -10.24
C PHE A 183 0.39 4.11 -10.83
N SER A 184 -0.45 5.00 -10.31
CA SER A 184 -0.49 6.40 -10.76
C SER A 184 0.82 7.13 -10.50
N HIS A 185 1.45 6.91 -9.35
CA HIS A 185 2.73 7.54 -9.00
C HIS A 185 3.89 6.94 -9.81
N ALA A 186 3.93 5.62 -9.98
CA ALA A 186 4.96 4.93 -10.78
C ALA A 186 4.88 5.32 -12.27
N SER A 187 3.67 5.32 -12.83
CA SER A 187 3.44 5.61 -14.26
C SER A 187 3.76 7.04 -14.66
N ALA A 188 3.88 7.96 -13.70
CA ALA A 188 4.32 9.33 -13.97
C ALA A 188 5.82 9.42 -14.30
N GLY A 189 6.63 8.46 -13.82
CA GLY A 189 8.08 8.46 -13.99
C GLY A 189 8.63 7.35 -14.89
N ALA A 190 7.92 6.24 -15.04
CA ALA A 190 8.36 5.11 -15.86
C ALA A 190 7.19 4.27 -16.39
N PRO A 191 7.39 3.55 -17.52
CA PRO A 191 6.44 2.53 -17.95
C PRO A 191 6.16 1.54 -16.83
N SER A 192 4.89 1.26 -16.58
CA SER A 192 4.47 0.50 -15.40
C SER A 192 3.42 -0.54 -15.76
N VAL A 193 3.42 -1.68 -15.08
CA VAL A 193 2.42 -2.75 -15.24
C VAL A 193 2.08 -3.39 -13.89
N VAL A 194 0.83 -3.77 -13.67
CA VAL A 194 0.37 -4.43 -12.44
C VAL A 194 0.21 -5.94 -12.65
N VAL A 195 0.76 -6.73 -11.74
CA VAL A 195 0.51 -8.17 -11.60
C VAL A 195 -0.16 -8.45 -10.25
N ASN A 196 -1.19 -9.28 -10.24
CA ASN A 196 -1.94 -9.62 -9.03
C ASN A 196 -1.26 -10.71 -8.21
N ASP A 197 -0.62 -11.68 -8.86
CA ASP A 197 -0.06 -12.88 -8.24
C ASP A 197 1.03 -13.52 -9.12
N MET A 198 1.58 -14.64 -8.65
CA MET A 198 2.60 -15.41 -9.35
C MET A 198 2.13 -15.95 -10.72
N LYS A 199 0.85 -16.29 -10.88
CA LYS A 199 0.36 -16.79 -12.19
C LYS A 199 0.46 -15.69 -13.23
N GLU A 200 0.09 -14.47 -12.88
CA GLU A 200 0.23 -13.32 -13.77
C GLU A 200 1.70 -12.93 -13.98
N ALA A 201 2.57 -13.07 -12.98
CA ALA A 201 4.01 -12.88 -13.15
C ALA A 201 4.60 -13.88 -14.16
N ILE A 202 4.19 -15.15 -14.10
CA ILE A 202 4.57 -16.18 -15.09
C ILE A 202 4.07 -15.80 -16.50
N ARG A 203 2.85 -15.27 -16.61
CA ARG A 203 2.32 -14.80 -17.89
C ARG A 203 3.13 -13.60 -18.41
N LEU A 204 3.45 -12.64 -17.55
CA LEU A 204 4.30 -11.49 -17.88
C LEU A 204 5.68 -11.94 -18.41
N ALA A 205 6.31 -12.90 -17.74
CA ALA A 205 7.59 -13.49 -18.16
C ALA A 205 7.55 -14.11 -19.57
N ARG A 206 6.40 -14.67 -19.98
CA ARG A 206 6.26 -15.20 -21.34
C ARG A 206 6.22 -14.10 -22.41
N TYR A 207 5.72 -12.91 -22.08
CA TYR A 207 5.83 -11.75 -22.96
C TYR A 207 7.26 -11.19 -22.98
N ILE A 208 7.93 -11.11 -21.81
CA ILE A 208 9.35 -10.72 -21.70
C ILE A 208 10.21 -11.57 -22.65
N THR A 209 10.00 -12.89 -22.63
CA THR A 209 10.82 -13.84 -23.39
C THR A 209 10.40 -14.02 -24.85
N GLY A 210 9.31 -13.37 -25.29
CA GLY A 210 8.73 -13.57 -26.62
C GLY A 210 8.04 -14.93 -26.84
N ALA A 211 7.78 -15.68 -25.77
CA ALA A 211 7.08 -16.97 -25.80
C ALA A 211 5.55 -16.83 -25.95
N LEU A 212 5.02 -15.61 -25.86
CA LEU A 212 3.66 -15.24 -26.22
C LEU A 212 3.69 -14.05 -27.21
N PRO A 213 2.73 -13.95 -28.13
CA PRO A 213 2.62 -12.81 -29.03
C PRO A 213 2.37 -11.51 -28.27
N SER A 214 3.07 -10.43 -28.63
CA SER A 214 2.98 -9.13 -27.97
C SER A 214 1.56 -8.54 -27.98
N GLU A 215 0.76 -8.82 -28.99
CA GLU A 215 -0.62 -8.35 -29.10
C GLU A 215 -1.55 -8.89 -28.00
N ASP A 216 -1.26 -10.08 -27.46
CA ASP A 216 -2.09 -10.71 -26.43
C ASP A 216 -1.88 -10.06 -25.05
N PHE A 217 -0.72 -9.43 -24.83
CA PHE A 217 -0.41 -8.69 -23.60
C PHE A 217 -1.47 -7.62 -23.31
N TYR A 218 -1.86 -6.85 -24.33
CA TYR A 218 -2.77 -5.72 -24.16
C TYR A 218 -4.20 -6.15 -23.83
N LYS A 219 -4.60 -7.37 -24.19
CA LYS A 219 -5.87 -7.96 -23.79
C LYS A 219 -5.80 -8.51 -22.37
N GLU A 220 -4.70 -9.21 -22.04
CA GLU A 220 -4.56 -9.86 -20.74
C GLU A 220 -4.34 -8.85 -19.60
N PHE A 221 -3.58 -7.78 -19.85
CA PHE A 221 -3.28 -6.72 -18.90
C PHE A 221 -4.08 -5.45 -19.16
N GLU A 222 -5.24 -5.55 -19.82
CA GLU A 222 -6.11 -4.40 -20.12
C GLU A 222 -6.37 -3.54 -18.86
N GLY A 223 -6.12 -2.24 -18.98
CA GLY A 223 -6.28 -1.27 -17.88
C GLY A 223 -5.26 -1.41 -16.75
N ARG A 224 -4.19 -2.20 -16.94
CA ARG A 224 -3.15 -2.49 -15.92
C ARG A 224 -1.73 -2.17 -16.37
N TYR A 225 -1.57 -1.45 -17.48
CA TYR A 225 -0.30 -0.92 -17.96
C TYR A 225 -0.43 0.58 -18.24
N SER A 226 0.69 1.32 -18.15
CA SER A 226 0.72 2.77 -18.31
C SER A 226 0.43 3.21 -19.76
N ASP A 227 0.01 4.46 -19.94
CA ASP A 227 -0.19 5.01 -21.29
C ASP A 227 1.11 4.96 -22.12
N GLY A 228 1.00 4.54 -23.39
CA GLY A 228 2.16 4.41 -24.28
C GLY A 228 3.12 3.26 -23.97
N PHE A 229 2.74 2.34 -23.08
CA PHE A 229 3.52 1.14 -22.76
C PHE A 229 3.71 0.27 -24.00
N ASP A 230 4.97 0.00 -24.33
CA ASP A 230 5.36 -0.91 -25.41
C ASP A 230 5.97 -2.18 -24.77
N VAL A 231 5.24 -3.29 -24.86
CA VAL A 231 5.64 -4.56 -24.25
C VAL A 231 7.03 -5.05 -24.69
N THR A 232 7.47 -4.72 -25.91
CA THR A 232 8.76 -5.18 -26.46
C THR A 232 9.93 -4.30 -26.03
N ARG A 233 9.68 -3.01 -25.79
CA ARG A 233 10.68 -2.03 -25.33
C ARG A 233 10.75 -1.97 -23.81
N ASP A 234 9.61 -1.85 -23.16
CA ASP A 234 9.52 -1.43 -21.77
C ASP A 234 9.75 -2.59 -20.81
N LEU A 235 9.49 -3.83 -21.22
CA LEU A 235 9.79 -5.00 -20.39
C LEU A 235 11.24 -5.47 -20.45
N GLN A 236 12.13 -4.75 -21.14
CA GLN A 236 13.54 -5.12 -21.26
C GLN A 236 14.35 -4.85 -20.00
N ARG A 237 13.88 -3.97 -19.11
CA ARG A 237 14.52 -3.62 -17.84
C ARG A 237 13.41 -3.38 -16.83
N VAL A 238 13.33 -4.19 -15.78
CA VAL A 238 12.21 -4.10 -14.82
C VAL A 238 12.67 -4.07 -13.36
N GLY A 239 11.87 -3.44 -12.51
CA GLY A 239 11.95 -3.56 -11.05
C GLY A 239 10.57 -3.84 -10.46
N VAL A 240 10.50 -4.70 -9.44
CA VAL A 240 9.25 -5.06 -8.77
C VAL A 240 8.97 -4.18 -7.54
N VAL A 241 7.88 -3.44 -7.49
CA VAL A 241 7.38 -2.83 -6.24
C VAL A 241 6.08 -3.50 -5.84
N ASN A 242 5.52 -3.19 -4.68
CA ASN A 242 4.35 -3.91 -4.18
C ASN A 242 3.34 -3.01 -3.45
N GLN A 243 2.10 -3.46 -3.43
CA GLN A 243 1.13 -3.08 -2.40
C GLN A 243 1.64 -3.60 -1.05
N THR A 244 1.72 -2.73 -0.05
CA THR A 244 2.33 -2.97 1.27
C THR A 244 1.66 -4.07 2.09
N THR A 245 0.43 -4.44 1.73
CA THR A 245 -0.40 -5.46 2.40
C THR A 245 -0.41 -6.82 1.70
N GLN A 246 0.35 -7.00 0.62
CA GLN A 246 0.55 -8.30 -0.01
C GLN A 246 1.35 -9.25 0.89
N LEU A 247 1.29 -10.56 0.59
CA LEU A 247 2.19 -11.54 1.21
C LEU A 247 3.64 -11.16 0.86
N ALA A 248 4.47 -11.03 1.91
CA ALA A 248 5.87 -10.66 1.75
C ALA A 248 6.63 -11.73 0.94
N THR A 249 6.35 -13.00 1.24
CA THR A 249 6.88 -14.17 0.54
C THR A 249 6.50 -14.20 -0.93
N ASP A 250 5.27 -13.82 -1.27
CA ASP A 250 4.79 -13.87 -2.66
C ASP A 250 5.44 -12.77 -3.49
N THR A 251 5.56 -11.56 -2.92
CA THR A 251 6.29 -10.46 -3.56
C THR A 251 7.74 -10.84 -3.83
N GLN A 252 8.40 -11.45 -2.84
CA GLN A 252 9.78 -11.89 -2.97
C GLN A 252 9.90 -13.00 -4.04
N ALA A 253 8.99 -13.97 -4.03
CA ALA A 253 8.96 -15.04 -5.03
C ALA A 253 8.76 -14.49 -6.45
N ILE A 254 7.85 -13.53 -6.64
CA ILE A 254 7.63 -12.86 -7.94
C ILE A 254 8.89 -12.13 -8.40
N ALA A 255 9.53 -11.37 -7.49
CA ALA A 255 10.77 -10.66 -7.80
C ALA A 255 11.90 -11.62 -8.19
N ASP A 256 12.10 -12.70 -7.43
CA ASP A 256 13.14 -13.71 -7.72
C ASP A 256 12.86 -14.46 -9.03
N PHE A 257 11.59 -14.79 -9.31
CA PHE A 257 11.17 -15.42 -10.55
C PHE A 257 11.44 -14.52 -11.77
N LEU A 258 11.04 -13.24 -11.71
CA LEU A 258 11.28 -12.30 -12.80
C LEU A 258 12.77 -12.02 -12.97
N ARG A 259 13.52 -11.89 -11.87
CA ARG A 259 14.98 -11.77 -11.91
C ARG A 259 15.63 -12.94 -12.62
N GLN A 260 15.23 -14.18 -12.28
CA GLN A 260 15.75 -15.38 -12.91
C GLN A 260 15.36 -15.44 -14.39
N THR A 261 14.12 -15.06 -14.73
CA THR A 261 13.66 -14.94 -16.13
C THR A 261 14.55 -13.99 -16.94
N MET A 262 14.84 -12.79 -16.42
CA MET A 262 15.71 -11.82 -17.09
C MET A 262 17.12 -12.37 -17.26
N LYS A 263 17.65 -13.03 -16.22
CA LYS A 263 18.97 -13.63 -16.24
C LYS A 263 19.10 -14.71 -17.33
N GLU A 264 18.13 -15.61 -17.42
CA GLU A 264 18.13 -16.70 -18.41
C GLU A 264 17.91 -16.16 -19.83
N HIS A 265 16.93 -15.29 -20.02
CA HIS A 265 16.58 -14.76 -21.34
C HIS A 265 17.73 -13.95 -21.97
N TYR A 266 18.40 -13.12 -21.17
CA TYR A 266 19.53 -12.30 -21.61
C TYR A 266 20.90 -12.95 -21.40
N GLN A 267 20.96 -14.21 -20.94
CA GLN A 267 22.20 -14.97 -20.70
C GLN A 267 23.20 -14.24 -19.78
N LEU A 268 22.69 -13.68 -18.70
CA LEU A 268 23.47 -12.88 -17.75
C LEU A 268 24.04 -13.73 -16.62
N ASP A 269 25.19 -13.33 -16.09
CA ASP A 269 25.68 -13.81 -14.81
C ASP A 269 25.12 -12.98 -13.64
N GLU A 270 25.50 -13.35 -12.41
CA GLU A 270 25.06 -12.65 -11.20
C GLU A 270 25.56 -11.20 -11.11
N SER A 271 26.67 -10.87 -11.76
CA SER A 271 27.23 -9.51 -11.76
C SER A 271 26.51 -8.59 -12.75
N ALA A 272 26.01 -9.15 -13.85
CA ALA A 272 25.35 -8.41 -14.93
C ALA A 272 23.81 -8.37 -14.81
N VAL A 273 23.19 -9.20 -13.95
CA VAL A 273 21.72 -9.21 -13.78
C VAL A 273 21.13 -7.84 -13.45
N SER A 274 21.91 -7.01 -12.75
CA SER A 274 21.51 -5.66 -12.38
C SER A 274 21.28 -4.75 -13.59
N GLU A 275 21.80 -5.06 -14.78
CA GLU A 275 21.53 -4.31 -16.02
C GLU A 275 20.07 -4.43 -16.46
N ARG A 276 19.41 -5.55 -16.12
CA ARG A 276 18.07 -5.90 -16.59
C ARG A 276 17.03 -5.99 -15.48
N PHE A 277 17.45 -6.17 -14.23
CA PHE A 277 16.55 -6.29 -13.09
C PHE A 277 17.02 -5.44 -11.89
N ALA A 278 16.14 -4.58 -11.38
CA ALA A 278 16.42 -3.77 -10.21
C ALA A 278 16.02 -4.49 -8.90
N ASP A 279 17.00 -4.73 -8.03
CA ASP A 279 16.77 -5.26 -6.68
C ASP A 279 16.07 -4.23 -5.77
N ASN A 280 15.06 -4.65 -5.02
CA ASN A 280 14.16 -3.75 -4.28
C ASN A 280 13.43 -4.43 -3.11
N ARG A 281 14.12 -5.31 -2.39
CA ARG A 281 13.65 -5.94 -1.14
C ARG A 281 13.12 -4.97 -0.06
N ASP A 282 13.36 -3.68 -0.21
CA ASP A 282 13.06 -2.63 0.78
C ASP A 282 11.65 -2.01 0.69
N THR A 283 10.78 -2.50 -0.19
CA THR A 283 9.39 -2.01 -0.34
C THR A 283 8.36 -2.73 0.55
N LEU A 284 8.77 -3.80 1.23
CA LEU A 284 7.91 -4.55 2.14
C LEU A 284 7.63 -3.78 3.43
N CYS A 285 6.37 -3.72 3.84
CA CYS A 285 5.97 -3.12 5.11
C CYS A 285 6.24 -4.09 6.27
N TYR A 286 6.96 -3.61 7.29
CA TYR A 286 7.29 -4.42 8.47
C TYR A 286 6.03 -4.97 9.16
N ALA A 287 4.95 -4.18 9.25
CA ALA A 287 3.76 -4.59 9.99
C ALA A 287 3.03 -5.76 9.32
N THR A 288 3.01 -5.76 7.99
CA THR A 288 2.48 -6.86 7.18
C THR A 288 3.31 -8.12 7.41
N ASN A 289 4.63 -8.02 7.31
CA ASN A 289 5.55 -9.14 7.53
C ASN A 289 5.47 -9.70 8.96
N ASP A 290 5.50 -8.82 9.97
CA ASP A 290 5.42 -9.19 11.38
C ASP A 290 4.10 -9.89 11.71
N ASN A 291 2.98 -9.37 11.20
CA ASN A 291 1.66 -9.99 11.41
C ASN A 291 1.57 -11.34 10.71
N GLN A 292 2.10 -11.48 9.49
CA GLN A 292 2.16 -12.76 8.76
C GLN A 292 3.05 -13.78 9.48
N SER A 293 4.16 -13.34 10.07
CA SER A 293 5.11 -14.22 10.78
C SER A 293 4.62 -14.62 12.18
N ALA A 294 3.62 -13.92 12.72
CA ALA A 294 3.09 -14.15 14.06
C ALA A 294 1.85 -15.06 14.10
N VAL A 295 1.38 -15.51 12.93
CA VAL A 295 0.24 -16.40 12.72
C VAL A 295 0.73 -17.69 12.06
#